data_AF-A0A8I1TQ66-F1
#
_entry.id   AF-A0A8I1TQ66-F1
#
_cell.length_a   1.000
_cell.length_b   1.000
_cell.length_c   1.000
_cell.angle_alpha   90.00
_cell.angle_beta   90.00
_cell.angle_gamma   90.00
#
_symmetry.space_group_name_H-M   'P 1'
#
loop_
_entity.id
_entity.type
_entity.pdbx_description
1 polymer ?
#
loop_
_entity_poly.entity_id
_entity_poly.type
_entity_poly.pdbx_seq_one_letter_code
_entity_poly.pdbx_strand_id
1 'polypeptide(L)'
;MATPDENEPAFGVVDAADLEQALTMLAWSDPSFADDPRAAMRTLGVDTVSHLRLDIRIQRRDTLYLIIPPASSDGGTDTVVNQMDLWRSGEQFVWIMSQDAKLELLTMREQFRNRAG
;
A
#
# COMPACT_ATOMS: atom_id res chain seq x y z
N MET A 1 -41.55 13.82 -13.06
CA MET A 1 -40.41 14.61 -12.53
C MET A 1 -39.80 13.75 -11.44
N ALA A 2 -38.87 12.88 -11.82
CA ALA A 2 -38.22 11.94 -10.90
C ALA A 2 -37.02 12.63 -10.24
N THR A 3 -36.96 12.58 -8.92
CA THR A 3 -35.79 12.98 -8.12
C THR A 3 -34.62 12.03 -8.42
N PRO A 4 -33.37 12.51 -8.53
CA PRO A 4 -32.23 11.62 -8.65
C PRO A 4 -32.06 10.83 -7.34
N ASP A 5 -31.70 9.56 -7.48
CA ASP A 5 -31.46 8.60 -6.41
C ASP A 5 -30.19 9.00 -5.64
N GLU A 6 -30.32 9.36 -4.35
CA GLU A 6 -29.22 9.81 -3.47
C GLU A 6 -28.32 8.64 -2.97
N ASN A 7 -28.40 7.46 -3.60
CA ASN A 7 -27.66 6.26 -3.22
C ASN A 7 -26.64 5.78 -4.25
N GLU A 8 -26.17 6.65 -5.15
CA GLU A 8 -24.93 6.35 -5.86
C GLU A 8 -23.76 6.44 -4.88
N PRO A 9 -22.96 5.37 -4.69
CA PRO A 9 -21.82 5.44 -3.82
C PRO A 9 -20.90 6.52 -4.37
N ALA A 10 -20.68 7.56 -3.57
CA ALA A 10 -19.61 8.50 -3.79
C ALA A 10 -18.30 7.72 -3.78
N PHE A 11 -17.84 7.25 -4.94
CA PHE A 11 -16.47 6.83 -5.20
C PHE A 11 -15.55 8.06 -5.18
N GLY A 12 -15.68 8.88 -4.14
CA GLY A 12 -14.79 9.97 -3.83
C GLY A 12 -13.63 9.39 -3.03
N VAL A 13 -12.55 9.04 -3.74
CA VAL A 13 -11.16 9.53 -3.55
C VAL A 13 -10.37 8.88 -4.69
N VAL A 14 -10.33 9.54 -5.84
CA VAL A 14 -9.57 9.12 -7.04
C VAL A 14 -8.07 9.47 -6.88
N ASP A 15 -7.62 9.77 -5.67
CA ASP A 15 -6.39 10.52 -5.41
C ASP A 15 -5.33 9.70 -4.64
N ALA A 16 -5.55 8.39 -4.51
CA ALA A 16 -4.52 7.44 -4.07
C ALA A 16 -4.29 6.35 -5.15
N ALA A 17 -4.70 6.64 -6.39
CA ALA A 17 -4.72 5.71 -7.52
C ALA A 17 -3.37 5.49 -8.20
N ASP A 18 -2.40 6.40 -7.99
CA ASP A 18 -1.24 6.47 -8.88
C ASP A 18 -0.07 5.60 -8.42
N LEU A 19 0.26 5.58 -7.12
CA LEU A 19 1.44 4.87 -6.61
C LEU A 19 1.24 3.35 -6.62
N GLU A 20 0.15 2.87 -6.06
CA GLU A 20 -0.19 1.43 -6.01
C GLU A 20 -0.33 0.84 -7.42
N GLN A 21 -0.91 1.60 -8.36
CA GLN A 21 -1.01 1.17 -9.74
C GLN A 21 0.37 1.12 -10.40
N ALA A 22 1.22 2.13 -10.19
CA ALA A 22 2.58 2.13 -10.70
C ALA A 22 3.41 0.96 -10.13
N LEU A 23 3.27 0.66 -8.84
CA LEU A 23 3.90 -0.49 -8.20
C LEU A 23 3.40 -1.82 -8.78
N THR A 24 2.10 -1.94 -9.01
CA THR A 24 1.51 -3.14 -9.62
C THR A 24 2.02 -3.35 -11.04
N MET A 25 2.05 -2.29 -11.84
CA MET A 25 2.57 -2.34 -13.21
C MET A 25 4.08 -2.67 -13.24
N LEU A 26 4.85 -2.08 -12.32
CA LEU A 26 6.27 -2.37 -12.17
C LEU A 26 6.49 -3.84 -11.80
N ALA A 27 5.71 -4.36 -10.84
CA ALA A 27 5.78 -5.76 -10.41
C ALA A 27 5.50 -6.76 -11.54
N TRP A 28 4.55 -6.44 -12.43
CA TRP A 28 4.25 -7.27 -13.59
C TRP A 28 5.30 -7.17 -14.70
N SER A 29 5.98 -6.02 -14.81
CA SER A 29 6.99 -5.78 -15.85
C SER A 29 8.36 -6.32 -15.45
N ASP A 30 8.69 -6.25 -14.17
CA ASP A 30 9.98 -6.66 -13.60
C ASP A 30 9.79 -7.24 -12.19
N PRO A 31 9.71 -8.57 -12.06
CA PRO A 31 9.58 -9.22 -10.76
C PRO A 31 10.79 -9.01 -9.82
N SER A 32 11.97 -8.66 -10.36
CA SER A 32 13.18 -8.45 -9.56
C SER A 32 13.14 -7.15 -8.74
N PHE A 33 12.17 -6.27 -8.99
CA PHE A 33 11.98 -5.05 -8.20
C PHE A 33 11.75 -5.31 -6.71
N ALA A 34 11.28 -6.52 -6.35
CA ALA A 34 11.09 -6.94 -4.97
C ALA A 34 12.41 -7.22 -4.23
N ASP A 35 13.53 -7.38 -4.95
CA ASP A 35 14.84 -7.69 -4.36
C ASP A 35 15.51 -6.46 -3.72
N ASP A 36 15.28 -5.26 -4.29
CA ASP A 36 15.61 -3.97 -3.66
C ASP A 36 14.40 -3.01 -3.70
N PRO A 37 13.47 -3.15 -2.74
CA PRO A 37 12.27 -2.34 -2.68
C PRO A 37 12.55 -0.83 -2.59
N ARG A 38 13.67 -0.42 -1.97
CA ARG A 38 14.00 1.00 -1.82
C ARG A 38 14.48 1.58 -3.14
N ALA A 39 15.33 0.87 -3.86
CA ALA A 39 15.74 1.28 -5.20
C ALA A 39 14.53 1.35 -6.14
N ALA A 40 13.62 0.37 -6.07
CA ALA A 40 12.41 0.36 -6.87
C ALA A 40 11.48 1.55 -6.57
N MET A 41 11.28 1.90 -5.30
CA MET A 41 10.51 3.11 -4.95
C MET A 41 11.15 4.39 -5.51
N ARG A 42 12.49 4.48 -5.49
CA ARG A 42 13.20 5.63 -6.07
C ARG A 42 13.05 5.75 -7.58
N THR A 43 12.90 4.67 -8.34
CA THR A 43 12.61 4.78 -9.79
C THR A 43 11.24 5.42 -10.04
N LEU A 44 10.30 5.17 -9.12
CA LEU A 44 9.00 5.84 -9.05
C LEU A 44 9.09 7.25 -8.47
N GLY A 45 10.28 7.72 -8.08
CA GLY A 45 10.48 9.07 -7.52
C GLY A 45 9.93 9.21 -6.11
N VAL A 46 9.77 8.09 -5.42
CA VAL A 46 9.30 8.03 -4.03
C VAL A 46 10.47 7.68 -3.14
N ASP A 47 10.71 8.54 -2.15
CA ASP A 47 11.71 8.28 -1.12
C ASP A 47 11.08 7.53 0.04
N THR A 48 11.75 6.45 0.46
CA THR A 48 11.30 5.62 1.57
C THR A 48 11.99 6.05 2.86
N VAL A 49 11.23 6.09 3.96
CA VAL A 49 11.77 6.41 5.30
C VAL A 49 12.85 5.40 5.71
N SER A 50 13.98 5.89 6.20
CA SER A 50 15.18 5.06 6.48
C SER A 50 15.00 4.11 7.66
N HIS A 51 14.15 4.45 8.63
CA HIS A 51 13.92 3.67 9.83
C HIS A 51 12.92 2.52 9.63
N LEU A 52 12.11 2.54 8.57
CA LEU A 52 11.18 1.47 8.25
C LEU A 52 11.79 0.50 7.25
N ARG A 53 11.68 -0.81 7.51
CA ARG A 53 12.02 -1.82 6.52
C ARG A 53 10.84 -2.02 5.56
N LEU A 54 11.09 -1.83 4.27
CA LEU A 54 10.14 -2.19 3.22
C LEU A 54 10.43 -3.62 2.74
N ASP A 55 9.41 -4.48 2.74
CA ASP A 55 9.45 -5.82 2.16
C ASP A 55 8.31 -5.92 1.15
N ILE A 56 8.62 -6.27 -0.10
CA ILE A 56 7.63 -6.44 -1.16
C ILE A 56 7.57 -7.91 -1.52
N ARG A 57 6.35 -8.46 -1.54
CA ARG A 57 6.11 -9.86 -1.90
C ARG A 57 5.13 -9.94 -3.05
N ILE A 58 5.61 -10.44 -4.20
CA ILE A 58 4.73 -10.86 -5.29
C ILE A 58 4.19 -12.24 -4.94
N GLN A 59 2.88 -12.34 -4.75
CA GLN A 59 2.22 -13.59 -4.42
C GLN A 59 2.26 -14.56 -5.61
N ARG A 60 2.76 -15.78 -5.38
CA ARG A 60 2.70 -16.87 -6.35
C ARG A 60 1.41 -17.67 -6.21
N ARG A 61 0.87 -18.16 -7.33
CA ARG A 61 -0.38 -18.96 -7.38
C ARG A 61 -0.27 -20.31 -6.65
N ASP A 62 0.93 -20.81 -6.45
CA ASP A 62 1.23 -22.11 -5.84
C ASP A 62 1.67 -22.02 -4.37
N THR A 63 1.59 -20.82 -3.77
CA THR A 63 2.21 -20.55 -2.45
C THR A 63 1.20 -19.94 -1.48
N LEU A 64 1.11 -20.50 -0.27
CA LEU A 64 0.37 -19.92 0.85
C LEU A 64 1.28 -18.95 1.61
N TYR A 65 0.80 -17.72 1.81
CA TYR A 65 1.51 -16.69 2.57
C TYR A 65 0.78 -16.44 3.89
N LEU A 66 1.52 -16.48 4.99
CA LEU A 66 1.04 -16.16 6.33
C LEU A 66 1.87 -15.00 6.87
N ILE A 67 1.22 -13.95 7.34
CA ILE A 67 1.85 -12.83 8.03
C ILE A 67 1.28 -12.82 9.44
N ILE A 68 2.16 -13.05 10.41
CA ILE A 68 1.82 -13.10 11.82
C ILE A 68 2.41 -11.84 12.47
N PRO A 69 1.59 -10.89 12.92
CA PRO A 69 2.05 -9.72 13.66
C PRO A 69 2.89 -10.10 14.89
N PRO A 70 3.87 -9.26 15.28
CA PRO A 70 4.58 -9.46 16.54
C PRO A 70 3.61 -9.41 17.72
N ALA A 71 3.80 -10.31 18.68
CA ALA A 71 3.09 -10.26 19.95
C ALA A 71 3.68 -9.14 20.83
N SER A 72 2.84 -8.23 21.34
CA SER A 72 3.27 -7.29 22.38
C SER A 72 3.64 -8.07 23.65
N SER A 73 4.86 -7.88 24.16
CA SER A 73 5.34 -8.55 25.38
C SER A 73 4.54 -8.18 26.63
N ASP A 74 3.83 -7.05 26.59
CA ASP A 74 3.28 -6.40 27.79
C ASP A 74 1.75 -6.52 27.87
N GLY A 75 1.12 -7.31 27.00
CA GLY A 75 -0.35 -7.41 26.90
C GLY A 75 -1.03 -6.11 26.42
N GLY A 76 -0.24 -5.06 26.14
CA GLY A 76 -0.71 -3.80 25.60
C GLY A 76 -1.09 -3.92 24.12
N THR A 77 -2.33 -3.59 23.83
CA THR A 77 -2.92 -3.51 22.48
C THR A 77 -2.56 -2.22 21.73
N ASP A 78 -1.67 -1.38 22.29
CA ASP A 78 -1.56 0.03 21.87
C ASP A 78 -0.84 0.26 20.55
N THR A 79 -0.02 -0.67 20.07
CA THR A 79 0.41 -0.69 18.66
C THR A 79 -0.45 -1.66 17.90
N VAL A 80 -1.60 -1.20 17.42
CA VAL A 80 -2.42 -1.94 16.46
C VAL A 80 -1.59 -2.12 15.18
N VAL A 81 -0.97 -3.28 15.05
CA VAL A 81 -0.22 -3.70 13.84
C VAL A 81 -1.14 -3.87 12.62
N ASN A 82 -2.45 -3.79 12.83
CA ASN A 82 -3.40 -4.35 11.87
C ASN A 82 -4.18 -3.27 11.13
N GLN A 83 -3.48 -2.47 10.32
CA GLN A 83 -4.13 -1.88 9.16
C GLN A 83 -3.71 -2.69 7.93
N MET A 84 -4.57 -3.66 7.59
CA MET A 84 -4.59 -4.21 6.24
C MET A 84 -5.36 -3.20 5.38
N ASP A 85 -4.64 -2.37 4.65
CA ASP A 85 -5.27 -1.48 3.66
C ASP A 85 -5.34 -2.25 2.34
N LEU A 86 -6.52 -2.86 2.11
CA LEU A 86 -6.86 -3.56 0.87
C LEU A 86 -7.21 -2.51 -0.19
N TRP A 87 -6.36 -2.37 -1.21
CA TRP A 87 -6.56 -1.39 -2.27
C TRP A 87 -6.93 -2.06 -3.59
N ARG A 88 -8.06 -1.62 -4.18
CA ARG A 88 -8.81 -2.22 -5.31
C ARG A 88 -9.19 -3.68 -5.12
N SER A 89 -10.50 -3.93 -5.05
CA SER A 89 -11.18 -5.25 -5.15
C SER A 89 -10.35 -6.47 -4.74
N GLY A 90 -9.70 -6.49 -3.57
CA GLY A 90 -8.98 -7.66 -3.02
C GLY A 90 -7.92 -8.36 -3.90
N GLU A 91 -7.65 -7.91 -5.12
CA GLU A 91 -7.01 -8.71 -6.17
C GLU A 91 -5.67 -8.14 -6.64
N GLN A 92 -5.35 -6.88 -6.33
CA GLN A 92 -4.19 -6.21 -6.92
C GLN A 92 -3.10 -5.88 -5.91
N PHE A 93 -3.45 -5.35 -4.74
CA PHE A 93 -2.44 -4.84 -3.81
C PHE A 93 -2.93 -4.85 -2.36
N VAL A 94 -2.05 -5.23 -1.42
CA VAL A 94 -2.34 -5.17 0.02
C VAL A 94 -1.15 -4.55 0.74
N TRP A 95 -1.42 -3.48 1.50
CA TRP A 95 -0.49 -2.95 2.48
C TRP A 95 -0.75 -3.58 3.85
N ILE A 96 0.32 -4.01 4.53
CA ILE A 96 0.26 -4.51 5.90
C ILE A 96 1.31 -3.75 6.70
N MET A 97 0.88 -2.96 7.67
CA MET A 97 1.76 -2.06 8.41
C MET A 97 1.16 -1.65 9.76
N SER A 98 2.03 -1.19 10.66
CA SER A 98 1.61 -0.49 11.87
C SER A 98 0.86 0.81 11.56
N GLN A 99 0.05 1.28 12.51
CA GLN A 99 -0.61 2.58 12.37
C GLN A 99 0.37 3.74 12.18
N ASP A 100 1.54 3.73 12.84
CA ASP A 100 2.54 4.79 12.70
C ASP A 100 3.10 4.85 11.27
N ALA A 101 3.31 3.68 10.66
CA ALA A 101 3.77 3.57 9.28
C ALA A 101 2.71 4.02 8.23
N LYS A 102 1.44 4.19 8.63
CA LYS A 102 0.41 4.72 7.72
C LYS A 102 0.64 6.18 7.35
N LEU A 103 1.10 7.00 8.30
CA LEU A 103 1.37 8.41 7.99
C LEU A 103 2.47 8.52 6.94
N GLU A 104 3.48 7.67 7.03
CA GLU A 104 4.57 7.58 6.05
C GLU A 104 4.06 7.12 4.68
N LEU A 105 3.13 6.15 4.63
CA LEU A 105 2.48 5.76 3.37
C LEU A 105 1.72 6.93 2.73
N LEU A 106 1.01 7.74 3.52
CA LEU A 106 0.31 8.92 3.01
C LEU A 106 1.30 9.93 2.42
N THR A 107 2.44 10.16 3.08
CA THR A 107 3.52 11.00 2.55
C THR A 107 4.08 10.44 1.24
N MET A 108 4.33 9.12 1.14
CA MET A 108 4.77 8.48 -0.11
C MET A 108 3.77 8.68 -1.26
N ARG A 109 2.47 8.53 -0.99
CA ARG A 109 1.41 8.77 -1.98
C ARG A 109 1.37 10.23 -2.42
N GLU A 110 1.57 11.16 -1.51
CA GLU A 110 1.66 12.60 -1.83
C GLU A 110 2.90 12.93 -2.67
N GLN A 111 4.06 12.37 -2.34
CA GLN A 111 5.28 12.53 -3.15
C GLN A 111 5.04 12.08 -4.61
N PHE A 112 4.40 10.93 -4.80
CA PHE A 112 4.13 10.42 -6.14
C PHE A 112 3.18 11.33 -6.93
N ARG A 113 2.10 11.82 -6.30
CA ARG A 113 1.15 12.73 -6.95
C ARG A 113 1.75 14.07 -7.34
N ASN A 114 2.53 14.67 -6.45
CA ASN A 114 3.18 15.96 -6.69
C ASN A 114 4.27 15.89 -7.78
N ARG A 115 4.67 14.70 -8.22
CA ARG A 115 5.53 14.48 -9.38
C ARG A 115 4.75 14.38 -10.70
N ALA A 116 3.53 13.84 -10.64
CA ALA A 116 2.71 13.56 -11.83
C ALA A 116 1.92 14.78 -12.34
N GLY A 117 1.75 15.81 -11.50
CA GLY A 117 1.21 17.13 -11.86
C GLY A 117 2.29 18.14 -12.21
#